data_AF-A0A654DGV2-F1
#
_entry.id   AF-A0A654DGV2-F1
#
_cell.length_a   1.000
_cell.length_b   1.000
_cell.length_c   1.000
_cell.angle_alpha   90.00
_cell.angle_beta   90.00
_cell.angle_gamma   90.00
#
_symmetry.space_group_name_H-M   'P 1'
#
loop_
_entity.id
_entity.type
_entity.pdbx_description
1 polymer ?
#
loop_
_entity_poly.entity_id
_entity_poly.type
_entity_poly.pdbx_seq_one_letter_code
_entity_poly.pdbx_strand_id
1 'polypeptide(L)'
;MRPLLICLLLGLALPASAQIYKYTDASGNTVFTDQPPEGQATQNVELPKTNSVSMPVPSQPTTTTTDPVDKAAPYSTLQLTGIPDDEAMRANNGTFSVGVDIQPRLASNHRLRLLLDGKPHGQPSNVPRLQISNADRGEHSLAVEVLSGEQSIQQSATATFTVQRVNTSSPALRPPPPPPKPKPKPAT
;
A
#
# COMPACT_ATOMS: atom_id res chain seq x y z
N MET A 1 41.13 -26.22 -43.29
CA MET A 1 40.34 -27.35 -42.75
C MET A 1 39.54 -26.98 -41.49
N ARG A 2 40.12 -26.32 -40.48
CA ARG A 2 39.38 -25.88 -39.27
C ARG A 2 38.20 -24.91 -39.46
N PRO A 3 38.24 -23.90 -40.35
CA PRO A 3 37.11 -22.96 -40.49
C PRO A 3 35.89 -23.61 -41.15
N LEU A 4 36.09 -24.65 -41.97
CA LEU A 4 35.02 -25.38 -42.63
C LEU A 4 34.20 -26.23 -41.64
N LEU A 5 34.88 -26.78 -40.62
CA LEU A 5 34.24 -27.56 -39.54
C LEU A 5 33.35 -26.67 -38.66
N ILE A 6 33.77 -25.42 -38.41
CA ILE A 6 33.01 -24.46 -37.60
C ILE A 6 31.74 -24.01 -38.33
N CYS A 7 31.82 -23.74 -39.64
CA CYS A 7 30.62 -23.43 -40.43
C CYS A 7 29.64 -24.61 -40.52
N LEU A 8 30.14 -25.85 -40.57
CA LEU A 8 29.29 -27.04 -40.54
C LEU A 8 28.58 -27.21 -39.18
N LEU A 9 29.29 -26.95 -38.07
CA LEU A 9 28.73 -27.01 -36.71
C LEU A 9 27.66 -25.94 -36.45
N LEU A 10 27.84 -24.72 -36.98
CA LEU A 10 26.83 -23.66 -36.86
C LEU A 10 25.55 -23.95 -37.66
N GLY A 11 25.62 -24.75 -38.73
CA GLY A 11 24.47 -25.15 -39.53
C GLY A 11 23.51 -26.14 -38.85
N LEU A 12 23.94 -26.81 -37.77
CA LEU A 12 23.11 -27.79 -37.03
C LEU A 12 22.29 -27.17 -35.88
N ALA A 13 22.43 -25.87 -35.61
CA ALA A 13 21.68 -25.19 -34.55
C ALA A 13 20.26 -24.84 -35.03
N LEU A 14 19.38 -25.83 -35.07
CA LEU A 14 17.94 -25.62 -35.29
C LEU A 14 17.31 -24.99 -34.04
N PRO A 15 16.42 -23.98 -34.18
CA PRO A 15 15.70 -23.41 -33.05
C PRO A 15 14.69 -24.44 -32.51
N ALA A 16 14.81 -24.80 -31.23
CA ALA A 16 13.82 -25.62 -30.54
C ALA A 16 12.59 -24.74 -30.19
N SER A 17 11.44 -25.05 -30.78
CA SER A 17 10.16 -24.44 -30.43
C SER A 17 9.46 -25.30 -29.37
N ALA A 18 9.17 -24.73 -28.21
CA ALA A 18 8.38 -25.39 -27.16
C ALA A 18 6.89 -25.07 -27.37
N GLN A 19 6.08 -26.08 -27.70
CA GLN A 19 4.63 -25.97 -27.83
C GLN A 19 3.96 -26.78 -26.72
N ILE A 20 2.96 -26.21 -26.04
CA ILE A 20 2.21 -26.87 -24.97
C ILE A 20 0.91 -27.41 -25.56
N TYR A 21 0.63 -28.71 -25.34
CA TYR A 21 -0.56 -29.39 -25.86
C TYR A 21 -1.53 -29.72 -24.73
N LYS A 22 -2.84 -29.55 -24.99
CA LYS A 22 -3.92 -29.88 -24.05
C LYS A 22 -4.79 -30.99 -24.63
N TYR A 23 -5.05 -32.03 -23.84
CA TYR A 23 -6.04 -33.05 -24.17
C TYR A 23 -6.88 -33.44 -22.94
N THR A 24 -7.98 -34.14 -23.18
CA THR A 24 -8.86 -34.67 -22.12
C THR A 24 -8.66 -36.18 -22.07
N ASP A 25 -8.31 -36.71 -20.89
CA ASP A 25 -8.14 -38.15 -20.71
C ASP A 25 -9.48 -38.88 -20.60
N ALA A 26 -9.44 -40.21 -20.63
CA ALA A 26 -10.64 -41.06 -20.54
C ALA A 26 -11.38 -40.95 -19.19
N SER A 27 -10.79 -40.28 -18.19
CA SER A 27 -11.39 -40.02 -16.87
C SER A 27 -12.02 -38.63 -16.76
N GLY A 28 -12.00 -37.84 -17.84
CA GLY A 28 -12.56 -36.48 -17.89
C GLY A 28 -11.63 -35.40 -17.32
N ASN A 29 -10.36 -35.72 -17.04
CA ASN A 29 -9.41 -34.76 -16.52
C ASN A 29 -8.66 -34.07 -17.66
N THR A 30 -8.42 -32.76 -17.50
CA THR A 30 -7.63 -31.97 -18.44
C THR A 30 -6.14 -32.14 -18.13
N VAL A 31 -5.37 -32.61 -19.10
CA VAL A 31 -3.92 -32.83 -18.99
C VAL A 31 -3.20 -31.90 -19.96
N PHE A 32 -2.14 -31.25 -19.47
CA PHE A 32 -1.23 -30.42 -20.26
C PHE A 32 0.11 -31.16 -20.40
N THR A 33 0.64 -31.23 -21.62
CA THR A 33 1.88 -31.95 -21.95
C THR A 33 2.74 -31.15 -22.90
N ASP A 34 4.06 -31.20 -22.72
CA ASP A 34 5.06 -30.55 -23.59
C ASP A 34 5.49 -31.46 -24.77
N GLN A 35 4.89 -32.65 -24.89
CA GLN A 35 5.21 -33.62 -25.95
C GLN A 35 3.91 -34.16 -26.60
N PRO A 36 3.79 -34.18 -27.94
CA PRO A 36 2.57 -34.60 -28.60
C PRO A 36 2.41 -36.13 -28.51
N PRO A 37 1.29 -36.64 -27.98
CA PRO A 37 1.00 -38.07 -28.00
C PRO A 37 0.63 -38.51 -29.43
N GLU A 38 1.15 -39.65 -29.88
CA GLU A 38 0.82 -40.19 -31.20
C GLU A 38 -0.67 -40.56 -31.32
N GLY A 39 -1.31 -40.11 -32.41
CA GLY A 39 -2.61 -40.60 -32.84
C GLY A 39 -3.86 -39.83 -32.36
N GLN A 40 -3.73 -38.65 -31.75
CA GLN A 40 -4.90 -37.83 -31.36
C GLN A 40 -4.93 -36.46 -32.06
N ALA A 41 -6.13 -36.02 -32.42
CA ALA A 41 -6.37 -34.74 -33.07
C ALA A 41 -6.13 -33.60 -32.06
N THR A 42 -5.00 -32.91 -32.22
CA THR A 42 -4.58 -31.84 -31.32
C THR A 42 -5.06 -30.49 -31.83
N GLN A 43 -5.79 -29.75 -30.99
CA GLN A 43 -6.21 -28.38 -31.29
C GLN A 43 -5.25 -27.39 -30.61
N ASN A 44 -4.69 -26.48 -31.40
CA ASN A 44 -3.79 -25.43 -30.91
C ASN A 44 -4.58 -24.49 -29.97
N VAL A 45 -4.13 -24.36 -28.72
CA VAL A 45 -4.73 -23.45 -27.74
C VAL A 45 -3.90 -22.18 -27.70
N GLU A 46 -4.42 -21.13 -28.30
CA GLU A 46 -3.81 -19.81 -28.28
C GLU A 46 -4.11 -19.13 -26.94
N LEU A 47 -3.07 -18.87 -26.15
CA LEU A 47 -3.23 -18.27 -24.82
C LEU A 47 -3.65 -16.80 -24.96
N PRO A 48 -4.70 -16.33 -24.25
CA PRO A 48 -5.06 -14.93 -24.25
C PRO A 48 -3.94 -14.09 -23.62
N LYS A 49 -3.77 -12.86 -24.09
CA LYS A 49 -2.81 -11.91 -23.51
C LYS A 49 -3.07 -11.74 -22.01
N THR A 50 -1.99 -11.77 -21.24
CA THR A 50 -1.98 -11.43 -19.81
C THR A 50 -2.68 -10.09 -19.57
N ASN A 51 -3.62 -10.08 -18.63
CA ASN A 51 -4.21 -8.85 -18.10
C ASN A 51 -3.11 -8.08 -17.34
N SER A 52 -2.55 -7.07 -17.99
CA SER A 52 -1.68 -6.09 -17.36
C SER A 52 -2.49 -4.87 -16.95
N VAL A 53 -2.60 -4.60 -15.65
CA VAL A 53 -3.01 -3.29 -15.15
C VAL A 53 -1.80 -2.37 -15.15
N SER A 54 -1.93 -1.18 -15.74
CA SER A 54 -0.89 -0.15 -15.63
C SER A 54 -0.84 0.30 -14.18
N MET A 55 0.27 0.02 -13.49
CA MET A 55 0.49 0.57 -12.16
C MET A 55 0.66 2.08 -12.31
N PRO A 56 -0.14 2.92 -11.62
CA PRO A 56 0.13 4.34 -11.59
C PRO A 56 1.54 4.54 -11.04
N VAL A 57 2.38 5.20 -11.84
CA VAL A 57 3.71 5.62 -11.41
C VAL A 57 3.50 6.52 -10.18
N PRO A 58 4.15 6.23 -9.04
CA PRO A 58 4.09 7.11 -7.88
C PRO A 58 4.42 8.52 -8.36
N SER A 59 3.46 9.43 -8.20
CA SER A 59 3.72 10.84 -8.50
C SER A 59 4.79 11.26 -7.50
N GLN A 60 5.99 11.54 -8.01
CA GLN A 60 7.05 12.12 -7.20
C GLN A 60 6.44 13.32 -6.48
N PRO A 61 6.54 13.40 -5.14
CA PRO A 61 5.88 14.45 -4.39
C PRO A 61 6.33 15.77 -5.01
N THR A 62 5.39 16.46 -5.65
CA THR A 62 5.59 17.85 -6.03
C THR A 62 5.81 18.53 -4.71
N THR A 63 7.05 18.89 -4.42
CA THR A 63 7.34 19.91 -3.43
C THR A 63 6.69 21.18 -3.97
N THR A 64 5.40 21.33 -3.74
CA THR A 64 4.76 22.63 -3.70
C THR A 64 5.39 23.29 -2.49
N THR A 65 6.59 23.82 -2.69
CA THR A 65 7.09 24.94 -1.93
C THR A 65 6.09 26.04 -2.24
N THR A 66 5.01 26.09 -1.46
CA THR A 66 4.33 27.34 -1.22
C THR A 66 5.41 28.19 -0.57
N ASP A 67 6.05 29.05 -1.35
CA ASP A 67 6.96 30.06 -0.84
C ASP A 67 6.25 30.76 0.32
N PRO A 68 6.75 30.62 1.57
CA PRO A 68 6.28 31.46 2.63
C PRO A 68 6.83 32.85 2.30
N VAL A 69 5.92 33.76 2.01
CA VAL A 69 6.13 35.21 2.08
C VAL A 69 7.10 35.51 3.24
N ASP A 70 8.20 36.20 2.94
CA ASP A 70 9.28 36.65 3.84
C ASP A 70 8.75 37.34 5.11
N LYS A 71 8.25 36.55 6.05
CA LYS A 71 8.15 36.87 7.46
C LYS A 71 9.07 35.88 8.14
N ALA A 72 10.07 36.40 8.86
CA ALA A 72 10.95 35.60 9.69
C ALA A 72 10.10 34.62 10.50
N ALA A 73 10.28 33.33 10.24
CA ALA A 73 9.50 32.28 10.87
C ALA A 73 9.67 32.38 12.40
N PRO A 74 8.58 32.41 13.19
CA PRO A 74 8.66 32.60 14.64
C PRO A 74 9.39 31.46 15.36
N TYR A 75 9.45 30.27 14.76
CA TYR A 75 10.16 29.11 15.27
C TYR A 75 11.28 28.70 14.32
N SER A 76 12.49 28.59 14.85
CA SER A 76 13.66 28.12 14.11
C SER A 76 13.59 26.62 13.81
N THR A 77 12.94 25.85 14.69
CA THR A 77 12.69 24.42 14.49
C THR A 77 11.19 24.19 14.59
N LEU A 78 10.63 23.49 13.60
CA LEU A 78 9.26 22.99 13.61
C LEU A 78 9.21 21.72 12.76
N GLN A 79 9.28 20.57 13.41
CA GLN A 79 9.39 19.27 12.74
C GLN A 79 8.49 18.22 13.41
N LEU A 80 7.92 17.33 12.61
CA LEU A 80 7.20 16.17 13.12
C LEU A 80 8.19 15.10 13.58
N THR A 81 7.88 14.42 14.68
CA THR A 81 8.67 13.31 15.22
C THR A 81 7.78 12.11 15.55
N GLY A 82 8.37 10.92 15.65
CA GLY A 82 7.63 9.68 15.92
C GLY A 82 6.80 9.19 14.74
N ILE A 83 7.13 9.62 13.51
CA ILE A 83 6.65 9.03 12.27
C ILE A 83 7.77 8.11 11.76
N PRO A 84 7.48 6.85 11.40
CA PRO A 84 8.49 5.98 10.77
C PRO A 84 8.80 6.46 9.34
N ASP A 85 10.08 6.53 8.98
CA ASP A 85 10.51 7.04 7.68
C ASP A 85 10.27 6.02 6.54
N ASP A 86 10.63 4.76 6.76
CA ASP A 86 10.60 3.70 5.73
C ASP A 86 9.69 2.51 6.08
N GLU A 87 9.03 2.53 7.24
CA GLU A 87 8.18 1.43 7.71
C GLU A 87 6.71 1.84 7.76
N ALA A 88 5.82 0.91 7.41
CA ALA A 88 4.39 1.14 7.58
C ALA A 88 4.02 1.22 9.06
N MET A 89 3.38 2.32 9.46
CA MET A 89 2.84 2.46 10.81
C MET A 89 1.63 1.56 11.00
N ARG A 90 1.77 0.56 11.87
CA ARG A 90 0.64 -0.29 12.28
C ARG A 90 -0.25 0.46 13.27
N ALA A 91 -1.43 0.85 12.79
CA ALA A 91 -2.47 1.46 13.60
C ALA A 91 -3.79 0.72 13.35
N ASN A 92 -4.04 -0.37 14.07
CA ASN A 92 -5.19 -1.26 13.81
C ASN A 92 -6.55 -0.51 13.82
N ASN A 93 -6.69 0.48 14.69
CA ASN A 93 -7.85 1.36 14.82
C ASN A 93 -7.64 2.74 14.17
N GLY A 94 -6.58 2.92 13.37
CA GLY A 94 -6.23 4.19 12.75
C GLY A 94 -5.85 5.30 13.74
N THR A 95 -5.52 4.96 15.00
CA THR A 95 -5.20 5.93 16.05
C THR A 95 -3.75 5.80 16.48
N PHE A 96 -3.02 6.91 16.47
CA PHE A 96 -1.61 6.99 16.87
C PHE A 96 -1.27 8.43 17.28
N SER A 97 -0.10 8.63 17.87
CA SER A 97 0.38 9.97 18.28
C SER A 97 1.69 10.30 17.62
N VAL A 98 1.84 11.57 17.24
CA VAL A 98 3.08 12.13 16.71
C VAL A 98 3.59 13.22 17.65
N GLY A 99 4.90 13.32 17.77
CA GLY A 99 5.56 14.41 18.47
C GLY A 99 5.78 15.60 17.54
N VAL A 100 6.02 16.75 18.14
CA VAL A 100 6.45 17.95 17.43
C VAL A 100 7.72 18.46 18.09
N ASP A 101 8.83 18.45 17.37
CA ASP A 101 10.04 19.16 17.79
C ASP A 101 9.90 20.63 17.41
N ILE A 102 10.00 21.52 18.40
CA ILE A 102 9.77 22.95 18.22
C ILE A 102 10.73 23.77 19.06
N GLN A 103 11.39 24.74 18.42
CA GLN A 103 12.34 25.64 19.06
C GLN A 103 12.15 27.08 18.56
N PRO A 104 12.09 28.09 19.44
CA PRO A 104 11.98 28.00 20.91
C PRO A 104 10.66 27.32 21.35
N ARG A 105 10.49 27.11 22.66
CA ARG A 105 9.24 26.55 23.21
C ARG A 105 8.02 27.32 22.66
N LEU A 106 6.96 26.58 22.31
CA LEU A 106 5.70 27.15 21.85
C LEU A 106 5.23 28.29 22.76
N ALA A 107 4.89 29.43 22.16
CA ALA A 107 4.45 30.61 22.88
C ALA A 107 3.06 30.37 23.48
N SER A 108 2.76 30.99 24.61
CA SER A 108 1.50 30.75 25.35
C SER A 108 0.24 31.15 24.57
N ASN A 109 0.36 32.09 23.63
CA ASN A 109 -0.71 32.54 22.74
C ASN A 109 -0.79 31.77 21.42
N HIS A 110 0.11 30.79 21.19
CA HIS A 110 0.13 29.97 19.98
C HIS A 110 -0.43 28.57 20.21
N ARG A 111 -0.91 27.94 19.14
CA ARG A 111 -1.41 26.56 19.16
C ARG A 111 -0.85 25.78 17.98
N LEU A 112 -0.74 24.47 18.12
CA LEU A 112 -0.37 23.53 17.08
C LEU A 112 -1.62 22.88 16.51
N ARG A 113 -1.75 22.89 15.19
CA ARG A 113 -2.81 22.19 14.46
C ARG A 113 -2.19 21.16 13.54
N LEU A 114 -2.71 19.94 13.59
CA LEU A 114 -2.27 18.90 12.67
C LEU A 114 -2.97 19.05 11.32
N LEU A 115 -2.25 18.79 10.24
CA LEU A 115 -2.80 18.59 8.92
C LEU A 115 -2.60 17.12 8.53
N LEU A 116 -3.69 16.43 8.19
CA LEU A 116 -3.68 15.11 7.57
C LEU A 116 -4.18 15.26 6.13
N ASP A 117 -3.36 14.90 5.15
CA ASP A 117 -3.67 15.04 3.72
C ASP A 117 -4.05 16.48 3.34
N GLY A 118 -3.32 17.44 3.91
CA GLY A 118 -3.54 18.88 3.72
C GLY A 118 -4.76 19.45 4.44
N LYS A 119 -5.52 18.63 5.18
CA LYS A 119 -6.74 19.06 5.89
C LYS A 119 -6.51 19.14 7.39
N PRO A 120 -7.02 20.17 8.07
CA PRO A 120 -7.06 20.22 9.54
C PRO A 120 -7.61 18.93 10.15
N HIS A 121 -6.81 18.32 11.02
CA HIS A 121 -7.18 17.09 11.72
C HIS A 121 -7.12 17.29 13.24
N GLY A 122 -8.22 16.99 13.92
CA GLY A 122 -8.34 17.15 15.37
C GLY A 122 -8.41 18.62 15.81
N GLN A 123 -8.34 18.82 17.13
CA GLN A 123 -8.41 20.14 17.75
C GLN A 123 -6.99 20.74 17.91
N PRO A 124 -6.82 22.06 17.71
CA PRO A 124 -5.55 22.73 18.00
C PRO A 124 -5.13 22.55 19.48
N SER A 125 -3.85 22.27 19.71
CA SER A 125 -3.29 21.95 21.03
C SER A 125 -2.11 22.86 21.36
N ASN A 126 -1.87 23.14 22.64
CA ASN A 126 -0.67 23.83 23.12
C ASN A 126 0.44 22.86 23.55
N VAL A 127 0.23 21.55 23.40
CA VAL A 127 1.18 20.50 23.77
C VAL A 127 1.86 19.98 22.49
N PRO A 128 3.19 19.81 22.46
CA PRO A 128 3.95 19.30 21.30
C PRO A 128 3.80 17.77 21.10
N ARG A 129 2.58 17.26 21.30
CA ARG A 129 2.18 15.88 21.04
C ARG A 129 0.74 15.89 20.56
N LEU A 130 0.53 15.41 19.33
CA LEU A 130 -0.73 15.46 18.63
C LEU A 130 -1.24 14.04 18.36
N GLN A 131 -2.54 13.83 18.49
CA GLN A 131 -3.16 12.53 18.26
C GLN A 131 -3.91 12.53 16.94
N ILE A 132 -3.68 11.47 16.17
CA ILE A 132 -4.43 11.14 14.97
C ILE A 132 -5.41 10.04 15.35
N SER A 133 -6.61 10.11 14.80
CA SER A 133 -7.69 9.17 15.08
C SER A 133 -8.39 8.83 13.77
N ASN A 134 -8.71 7.56 13.60
CA ASN A 134 -9.40 7.05 12.42
C ASN A 134 -8.70 7.42 11.10
N ALA A 135 -7.36 7.37 11.07
CA ALA A 135 -6.64 7.37 9.80
C ALA A 135 -7.01 6.12 8.99
N ASP A 136 -7.20 6.31 7.69
CA ASP A 136 -7.51 5.22 6.79
C ASP A 136 -6.27 4.35 6.52
N ARG A 137 -6.47 3.23 5.84
CA ARG A 137 -5.34 2.43 5.34
C ARG A 137 -4.82 3.12 4.09
N GLY A 138 -3.49 3.22 3.97
CA GLY A 138 -2.83 3.66 2.75
C GLY A 138 -1.73 4.64 3.04
N GLU A 139 -1.28 5.32 1.99
CA GLU A 139 -0.34 6.44 2.10
C GLU A 139 -1.08 7.68 2.56
N HIS A 140 -0.45 8.43 3.47
CA HIS A 140 -0.94 9.68 4.01
C HIS A 140 0.21 10.68 4.13
N SER A 141 -0.16 11.95 4.20
CA SER A 141 0.77 13.06 4.45
C SER A 141 0.39 13.79 5.72
N LEU A 142 1.40 14.17 6.51
CA LEU A 142 1.27 14.90 7.77
C LEU A 142 2.09 16.18 7.74
N ALA A 143 1.51 17.25 8.24
CA ALA A 143 2.22 18.48 8.59
C ALA A 143 1.66 19.04 9.89
N VAL A 144 2.39 19.94 10.54
CA VAL A 144 1.89 20.71 11.68
C VAL A 144 1.96 22.19 11.37
N GLU A 145 0.88 22.90 11.67
CA GLU A 145 0.80 24.35 11.62
C GLU A 145 0.89 24.94 13.02
N VAL A 146 1.56 26.08 13.13
CA VAL A 146 1.45 26.95 14.29
C VAL A 146 0.41 28.01 13.97
N LEU A 147 -0.54 28.18 14.89
CA LEU A 147 -1.61 29.16 14.82
C LEU A 147 -1.40 30.27 15.85
N SER A 148 -1.63 31.51 15.45
CA SER A 148 -1.87 32.64 16.35
C SER A 148 -3.35 33.02 16.24
N GLY A 149 -4.14 32.65 17.26
CA GLY A 149 -5.60 32.62 17.13
C GLY A 149 -6.03 31.58 16.08
N GLU A 150 -6.75 32.03 15.05
CA GLU A 150 -7.19 31.18 13.92
C GLU A 150 -6.23 31.24 12.70
N GLN A 151 -5.25 32.14 12.74
CA GLN A 151 -4.36 32.36 11.60
C GLN A 151 -3.15 31.44 11.68
N SER A 152 -2.89 30.70 10.59
CA SER A 152 -1.65 29.95 10.40
C SER A 152 -0.48 30.91 10.18
N ILE A 153 0.55 30.82 11.03
CA ILE A 153 1.73 31.69 11.00
C ILE A 153 3.01 30.97 10.56
N GLN A 154 3.02 29.64 10.63
CA GLN A 154 4.14 28.80 10.20
C GLN A 154 3.65 27.36 10.01
N GLN A 155 4.20 26.64 9.04
CA GLN A 155 3.94 25.21 8.82
C GLN A 155 5.27 24.44 8.77
N SER A 156 5.27 23.21 9.27
CA SER A 156 6.41 22.28 9.13
C SER A 156 6.56 21.80 7.69
N ALA A 157 7.69 21.15 7.41
CA ALA A 157 7.78 20.25 6.27
C ALA A 157 6.71 19.16 6.37
N THR A 158 6.22 18.71 5.20
CA THR A 158 5.26 17.62 5.09
C THR A 158 6.01 16.28 5.13
N ALA A 159 5.60 15.39 6.04
CA ALA A 159 6.09 14.03 6.14
C ALA A 159 5.07 13.04 5.55
N THR A 160 5.53 12.11 4.72
CA THR A 160 4.69 11.05 4.13
C THR A 160 4.91 9.74 4.85
N PHE A 161 3.85 8.95 5.05
CA PHE A 161 3.92 7.67 5.75
C PHE A 161 2.78 6.76 5.30
N THR A 162 2.95 5.44 5.51
CA THR A 162 1.91 4.46 5.18
C THR A 162 1.27 3.91 6.45
N VAL A 163 -0.06 3.89 6.50
CA VAL A 163 -0.85 3.29 7.58
C VAL A 163 -1.29 1.88 7.21
N GLN A 164 -0.97 0.93 8.08
CA GLN A 164 -1.49 -0.43 7.99
C GLN A 164 -2.56 -0.69 9.06
N ARG A 165 -3.74 -1.14 8.60
CA ARG A 165 -4.82 -1.66 9.45
C ARG A 165 -4.95 -3.18 9.30
N VAL A 166 -5.55 -3.86 10.27
CA VAL A 166 -6.02 -5.25 10.07
C VAL A 166 -7.43 -5.23 9.48
N ASN A 167 -7.72 -6.12 8.53
CA ASN A 167 -9.08 -6.32 8.05
C ASN A 167 -9.74 -7.40 8.91
N THR A 168 -10.77 -7.04 9.67
CA THR A 168 -11.52 -7.96 10.52
C THR A 168 -12.78 -8.52 9.85
N SER A 169 -13.08 -8.12 8.61
CA SER A 169 -14.27 -8.55 7.85
C SER A 169 -14.13 -9.90 7.15
N SER A 170 -13.03 -10.63 7.39
CA SER A 170 -12.80 -11.95 6.80
C SER A 170 -13.87 -12.96 7.22
N PRO A 171 -14.51 -13.71 6.30
CA PRO A 171 -15.49 -14.74 6.64
C PRO A 171 -14.97 -15.80 7.62
N ALA A 172 -13.65 -16.05 7.61
CA ALA A 172 -12.97 -16.97 8.52
C ALA A 172 -12.95 -16.52 9.99
N LEU A 173 -13.17 -15.23 10.28
CA LEU A 173 -13.22 -14.68 11.64
C LEU A 173 -14.65 -14.52 12.18
N ARG A 174 -15.68 -14.92 11.41
CA ARG A 174 -17.06 -14.88 11.88
C ARG A 174 -17.25 -15.92 12.99
N PRO A 175 -17.86 -15.56 14.13
CA PRO A 175 -18.18 -16.54 15.15
C PRO A 175 -19.09 -17.64 14.58
N PRO A 176 -18.91 -18.90 15.00
CA PRO A 176 -19.75 -19.99 14.54
C PRO A 176 -21.23 -19.74 14.91
N PRO A 177 -22.18 -20.22 14.09
CA PRO A 177 -23.60 -20.08 14.40
C PRO A 177 -23.93 -20.73 15.75
N PRO A 178 -24.90 -20.18 16.51
CA PRO A 178 -25.29 -20.74 17.80
C PRO A 178 -25.79 -22.18 17.64
N PRO A 179 -25.55 -23.06 18.63
CA PRO A 179 -26.03 -24.43 18.58
C PRO A 179 -27.56 -24.48 18.49
N PRO A 180 -28.13 -25.49 17.80
CA PRO A 180 -29.58 -25.64 17.69
C PRO A 180 -30.21 -25.80 19.08
N LYS A 181 -31.35 -25.14 19.31
CA LYS A 181 -32.12 -25.30 20.55
C LYS A 181 -32.55 -26.78 20.70
N PRO A 182 -32.43 -27.38 21.90
CA PRO A 182 -32.88 -28.73 22.14
C PRO A 182 -34.38 -28.85 21.86
N LYS A 183 -34.79 -29.88 21.11
CA LYS A 183 -36.20 -30.17 20.88
C LYS A 183 -36.89 -30.47 22.22
N PRO A 184 -38.09 -29.93 22.46
CA PRO A 184 -38.86 -30.27 23.67
C PRO A 184 -39.11 -31.78 23.71
N LYS A 185 -38.88 -32.37 24.88
CA LYS A 185 -39.09 -33.80 25.13
C LYS A 185 -40.59 -34.08 24.99
N PRO A 186 -41.02 -35.11 24.24
CA PRO A 186 -42.43 -35.45 24.15
C PRO A 186 -42.97 -35.77 25.55
N ALA A 187 -44.10 -35.17 25.91
CA ALA A 187 -44.82 -35.50 27.12
C ALA A 187 -45.30 -36.94 27.02
N THR A 188 -45.02 -37.72 28.07
CA THR A 188 -45.55 -39.08 28.27
C THR A 188 -46.97 -39.00 28.79
#